data_AF-A0A3M5WXS8-F1
#
_entry.id   AF-A0A3M5WXS8-F1
#
_cell.length_a   1.000
_cell.length_b   1.000
_cell.length_c   1.000
_cell.angle_alpha   90.00
_cell.angle_beta   90.00
_cell.angle_gamma   90.00
#
_symmetry.space_group_name_H-M   'P 1'
#
loop_
_entity.id
_entity.type
_entity.pdbx_description
1 polymer ?
#
loop_
_entity_poly.entity_id
_entity_poly.type
_entity_poly.pdbx_seq_one_letter_code
_entity_poly.pdbx_strand_id
1 'polypeptide(L)' 'MLDDHHLVRLKSSGVEFAVATINSPKRAHYLLEHGAQSILSDYPDLLNLPNGGCLQ' A
#
# COMPACT_ATOMS: atom_id res chain seq x y z
N MET A 1 -12.57 -5.61 -0.56
CA MET A 1 -11.12 -5.44 -0.79
C MET A 1 -10.93 -4.11 -1.52
N LEU A 2 -9.92 -3.30 -1.20
CA LEU A 2 -9.65 -2.06 -1.95
C LEU A 2 -9.21 -2.41 -3.38
N ASP A 3 -10.01 -2.02 -4.36
CA ASP A 3 -9.71 -2.16 -5.79
C ASP A 3 -9.43 -0.79 -6.43
N ASP A 4 -9.09 -0.80 -7.71
CA ASP A 4 -8.70 0.38 -8.50
C ASP A 4 -9.76 1.48 -8.44
N HIS A 5 -11.05 1.13 -8.52
CA HIS A 5 -12.14 2.10 -8.51
C HIS A 5 -12.22 2.85 -7.17
N HIS A 6 -12.04 2.13 -6.05
CA HIS A 6 -11.99 2.76 -4.74
C HIS A 6 -10.78 3.69 -4.59
N LEU A 7 -9.61 3.28 -5.09
CA LEU A 7 -8.37 4.07 -5.00
C LEU A 7 -8.44 5.35 -5.83
N VAL A 8 -9.00 5.29 -7.04
CA VAL A 8 -9.22 6.47 -7.88
C VAL A 8 -10.11 7.47 -7.15
N ARG A 9 -11.21 7.02 -6.54
CA ARG A 9 -12.12 7.89 -5.79
C ARG A 9 -11.43 8.54 -4.60
N LEU A 10 -10.72 7.76 -3.78
CA LEU A 10 -9.97 8.28 -2.62
C LEU A 10 -8.91 9.30 -3.06
N LYS A 11 -8.09 8.99 -4.07
CA LYS A 11 -7.10 9.90 -4.61
C LYS A 11 -7.72 11.19 -5.16
N SER A 12 -8.84 11.07 -5.88
CA SER A 12 -9.56 12.24 -6.45
C SER A 12 -10.23 13.12 -5.40
N SER A 13 -10.51 12.57 -4.21
CA SER A 13 -11.18 13.31 -3.14
C SER A 13 -10.29 14.37 -2.48
N GLY A 14 -8.97 14.29 -2.68
CA GLY A 14 -8.00 15.15 -1.99
C GLY A 14 -7.82 14.81 -0.51
N VAL A 15 -8.52 13.80 0.01
CA VAL A 15 -8.40 13.32 1.38
C VAL A 15 -7.22 12.36 1.49
N GLU A 16 -6.37 12.56 2.48
CA GLU A 16 -5.30 11.62 2.81
C GLU A 16 -5.87 10.33 3.39
N PHE A 17 -5.31 9.20 2.99
CA PHE A 17 -5.70 7.90 3.50
C PHE A 17 -4.50 6.97 3.69
N ALA A 18 -4.64 6.10 4.69
CA ALA A 18 -3.70 5.05 5.02
C ALA A 18 -4.38 3.68 4.86
N VAL A 19 -3.58 2.63 4.64
CA VAL A 19 -4.10 1.26 4.55
C VAL A 19 -3.42 0.36 5.58
N ALA A 20 -4.24 -0.36 6.35
CA ALA A 20 -3.81 -1.30 7.37
C ALA A 20 -4.55 -2.65 7.21
N THR A 21 -3.95 -3.81 7.48
CA THR A 21 -2.53 -4.12 7.64
C THR A 21 -2.02 -4.78 6.35
N ILE A 22 -0.90 -4.32 5.79
CA ILE A 22 -0.35 -4.84 4.53
C ILE A 22 1.04 -5.41 4.78
N ASN A 23 1.18 -6.71 4.50
CA ASN A 23 2.41 -7.47 4.72
C ASN A 23 3.01 -8.04 3.41
N SER A 24 2.50 -7.58 2.26
CA SER A 24 3.05 -7.93 0.95
C SER A 24 3.77 -6.70 0.37
N PRO A 25 5.09 -6.78 0.09
CA PRO A 25 5.83 -5.67 -0.49
C PRO A 25 5.22 -5.19 -1.80
N LYS A 26 4.86 -6.13 -2.69
CA LYS A 26 4.19 -5.83 -3.96
C LYS A 26 2.90 -5.03 -3.76
N ARG A 27 2.08 -5.43 -2.77
CA ARG A 27 0.81 -4.75 -2.49
C ARG A 27 1.04 -3.38 -1.85
N ALA A 28 2.02 -3.24 -0.98
CA ALA A 28 2.37 -1.97 -0.36
C ALA A 28 2.84 -0.96 -1.41
N HIS A 29 3.77 -1.33 -2.30
CA HIS A 29 4.19 -0.49 -3.42
C HIS A 29 3.02 -0.07 -4.29
N TYR A 30 2.19 -1.04 -4.71
CA TYR A 30 1.00 -0.75 -5.49
C TYR A 30 0.09 0.29 -4.79
N LEU A 31 -0.21 0.15 -3.50
CA LEU A 31 -1.10 1.08 -2.79
C LEU A 31 -0.50 2.47 -2.65
N LEU A 32 0.80 2.56 -2.37
CA LEU A 32 1.53 3.83 -2.27
C LEU A 32 1.54 4.56 -3.63
N GLU A 33 1.82 3.85 -4.73
CA GLU A 33 1.78 4.41 -6.09
C GLU A 33 0.37 4.89 -6.48
N HIS A 34 -0.68 4.28 -5.91
CA HIS A 34 -2.09 4.59 -6.18
C HIS A 34 -2.71 5.59 -5.20
N GLY A 35 -1.88 6.27 -4.40
CA GLY A 35 -2.27 7.47 -3.66
C GLY A 35 -2.46 7.29 -2.16
N ALA A 36 -2.20 6.10 -1.60
CA ALA A 36 -2.11 5.97 -0.15
C ALA A 36 -0.87 6.73 0.36
N GLN A 37 -1.03 7.50 1.44
CA GLN A 37 0.08 8.26 2.03
C GLN A 37 0.92 7.42 2.98
N SER A 38 0.31 6.41 3.61
CA SER A 38 1.00 5.52 4.53
C SER A 38 0.38 4.12 4.55
N ILE A 39 1.20 3.16 4.95
CA ILE A 39 0.83 1.75 5.09
C ILE A 39 1.22 1.30 6.50
N LEU A 40 0.31 0.61 7.18
CA LEU A 40 0.63 -0.11 8.42
C LEU A 40 1.03 -1.55 8.07
N SER A 41 2.18 -1.97 8.58
CA SER A 41 2.71 -3.33 8.40
C SER A 41 3.26 -3.87 9.70
N ASP A 42 3.22 -5.20 9.83
CA ASP A 42 3.90 -5.91 10.91
C ASP A 42 5.41 -6.06 10.65
N TYR A 43 5.87 -5.75 9.42
CA TYR A 43 7.26 -5.90 9.00
C TYR A 43 7.93 -4.53 8.85
N PRO A 44 8.91 -4.19 9.70
CA PRO A 44 9.58 -2.88 9.64
C PRO A 44 10.35 -2.67 8.33
N ASP A 45 10.85 -3.76 7.74
CA ASP A 45 11.66 -3.75 6.52
C ASP A 45 10.85 -4.03 5.24
N LEU A 46 9.51 -3.95 5.30
CA LEU A 46 8.62 -4.34 4.20
C LEU A 46 9.01 -3.73 2.84
N LEU A 47 9.42 -2.45 2.84
CA LEU A 47 9.76 -1.69 1.64
C LEU A 47 11.22 -1.80 1.22
N ASN A 48 12.06 -2.45 2.03
CA ASN A 48 13.47 -2.70 1.71
C ASN A 48 13.64 -3.94 0.82
N LEU A 49 12.57 -4.72 0.65
CA LEU A 49 12.59 -5.92 -0.17
C LEU A 49 12.45 -5.56 -1.66
N PRO A 50 13.27 -6.16 -2.55
CA PRO A 50 13.12 -5.95 -3.99
C PRO A 50 11.71 -6.37 -4.43
N ASN A 51 11.18 -5.74 -5.47
CA ASN A 51 9.87 -6.08 -6.05
C ASN A 51 9.79 -7.59 -6.37
N GLY A 52 9.12 -8.35 -5.50
CA GLY A 52 9.02 -9.82 -5.58
C GLY A 52 9.67 -10.60 -4.42
N GLY A 53 10.31 -9.94 -3.46
CA GLY A 53 10.81 -10.55 -2.23
C GLY A 53 9.65 -11.02 -1.35
N CYS A 54 9.61 -12.32 -1.05
CA CYS A 54 8.73 -12.87 -0.03
C CYS A 54 9.43 -12.72 1.33
N LEU A 55 8.74 -12.18 2.33
CA LEU A 55 9.18 -12.27 3.72
C LEU A 55 9.10 -13.74 4.11
N GLN A 56 10.25 -14.36 4.39
CA GLN A 56 10.32 -15.73 4.91
C GLN A 56 9.81 -15.80 6.35
#